data_AF-A0A3S0USG1-F1
#
_entry.id   AF-A0A3S0USG1-F1
#
_cell.length_a   1.000
_cell.length_b   1.000
_cell.length_c   1.000
_cell.angle_alpha   90.00
_cell.angle_beta   90.00
_cell.angle_gamma   90.00
#
_symmetry.space_group_name_H-M   'P 1'
#
loop_
_entity.id
_entity.type
_entity.pdbx_description
1 polymer ?
#
loop_
_entity_poly.entity_id
_entity_poly.type
_entity_poly.pdbx_seq_one_letter_code
_entity_poly.pdbx_strand_id
1 'polypeptide(L)'
;MNRFSKTISNLSIYLLMIELLHFFIISTLLIFIRKFINRKIEKLPYILFQWIKNSLHASLTSIQNIGIILAVFSLIFIAIILIGIILINSTKLGLQRLGYFFGFSSGLLLLFISFMPLIFIKSANISDELMIFVLIMLFIFFGFSSSLLLIGSIFGIISTKNKINNFETNG
;
A
#
# COMPACT_ATOMS: atom_id res chain seq x y z
N MET A 1 15.44 22.82 -5.75
CA MET A 1 14.04 22.35 -5.60
C MET A 1 13.81 20.97 -6.23
N ASN A 2 14.26 20.69 -7.46
CA ASN A 2 14.05 19.36 -8.08
C ASN A 2 14.66 18.19 -7.29
N ARG A 3 15.88 18.35 -6.74
CA ARG A 3 16.51 17.32 -5.87
C ARG A 3 15.68 17.04 -4.63
N PHE A 4 15.23 18.10 -3.94
CA PHE A 4 14.39 18.00 -2.75
C PHE A 4 13.05 17.29 -3.04
N SER A 5 12.37 17.68 -4.12
CA SER A 5 11.15 17.00 -4.57
C SER A 5 11.37 15.52 -4.85
N LYS A 6 12.40 15.16 -5.63
CA LYS A 6 12.76 13.75 -5.88
C LYS A 6 12.98 12.99 -4.59
N THR A 7 13.74 13.57 -3.65
CA THR A 7 14.04 12.93 -2.37
C THR A 7 12.75 12.67 -1.57
N ILE A 8 11.87 13.65 -1.46
CA ILE A 8 10.62 13.50 -0.71
C ILE A 8 9.68 12.50 -1.38
N SER A 9 9.48 12.59 -2.70
CA SER A 9 8.65 11.63 -3.42
C SER A 9 9.21 10.21 -3.32
N ASN A 10 10.53 10.02 -3.47
CA ASN A 10 11.14 8.70 -3.32
C ASN A 10 11.04 8.18 -1.89
N LEU A 11 11.24 9.02 -0.87
CA LEU A 11 11.06 8.65 0.54
C LEU A 11 9.64 8.14 0.78
N SER A 12 8.63 8.89 0.33
CA SER A 12 7.23 8.49 0.47
C SER A 12 6.91 7.17 -0.23
N ILE A 13 7.46 6.97 -1.43
CA ILE A 13 7.29 5.73 -2.18
C ILE A 13 7.95 4.55 -1.45
N TYR A 14 9.14 4.73 -0.89
CA TYR A 14 9.78 3.67 -0.11
C TYR A 14 8.99 3.33 1.15
N LEU A 15 8.42 4.31 1.85
CA LEU A 15 7.52 4.06 2.98
C LEU A 15 6.29 3.26 2.55
N LEU A 16 5.63 3.64 1.44
CA LEU A 16 4.50 2.88 0.88
C LEU A 16 4.88 1.45 0.49
N MET A 17 6.10 1.25 -0.07
CA MET A 17 6.58 -0.10 -0.38
C MET A 17 6.78 -0.95 0.88
N ILE A 18 7.32 -0.36 1.95
CA ILE A 18 7.47 -1.05 3.24
C ILE A 18 6.10 -1.43 3.79
N GLU A 19 5.13 -0.51 3.79
CA GLU A 19 3.76 -0.79 4.24
C GLU A 19 3.13 -1.96 3.43
N LEU A 20 3.20 -1.91 2.10
CA LEU A 20 2.68 -2.97 1.23
C LEU A 20 3.37 -4.32 1.42
N LEU A 21 4.67 -4.32 1.72
CA LEU A 21 5.40 -5.54 2.03
C LEU A 21 4.86 -6.23 3.30
N HIS A 22 4.52 -5.46 4.34
CA HIS A 22 3.90 -6.01 5.54
C HIS A 22 2.53 -6.64 5.22
N PHE A 23 1.70 -5.98 4.39
CA PHE A 23 0.44 -6.57 3.92
C PHE A 23 0.66 -7.85 3.13
N PHE A 24 1.68 -7.91 2.28
CA PHE A 24 2.03 -9.12 1.53
C PHE A 24 2.46 -10.27 2.46
N ILE A 25 3.27 -9.99 3.48
CA ILE A 25 3.67 -10.99 4.49
C ILE A 25 2.45 -11.52 5.25
N ILE A 26 1.58 -10.64 5.75
CA ILE A 26 0.35 -11.04 6.46
C ILE A 26 -0.55 -11.87 5.54
N SER A 27 -0.73 -11.43 4.31
CA SER A 27 -1.50 -12.16 3.29
C SER A 27 -0.99 -13.59 3.10
N THR A 28 0.32 -13.76 2.90
CA THR A 28 0.90 -15.10 2.70
C THR A 28 0.69 -15.99 3.92
N LEU A 29 0.82 -15.45 5.14
CA LEU A 29 0.49 -16.18 6.37
C LEU A 29 -0.97 -16.65 6.40
N LEU A 30 -1.92 -15.79 6.03
CA LEU A 30 -3.35 -16.15 5.96
C LEU A 30 -3.61 -17.26 4.93
N ILE A 31 -2.91 -17.24 3.79
CA ILE A 31 -3.01 -18.29 2.77
C ILE A 31 -2.53 -19.63 3.33
N PHE A 32 -1.43 -19.64 4.08
CA PHE A 32 -0.85 -20.86 4.62
C PHE A 32 -1.58 -21.41 5.86
N ILE A 33 -2.38 -20.59 6.55
CA ILE A 33 -3.01 -20.96 7.82
C ILE A 33 -3.87 -22.22 7.71
N ARG A 34 -4.65 -22.35 6.62
CA ARG A 34 -5.51 -23.52 6.38
C ARG A 34 -4.68 -24.79 6.23
N LYS A 35 -3.57 -24.72 5.47
CA LYS A 35 -2.68 -25.86 5.24
C LYS A 35 -1.98 -26.28 6.54
N PHE A 36 -1.61 -25.31 7.37
CA PHE A 36 -1.01 -25.57 8.67
C PHE A 36 -2.00 -26.23 9.64
N ILE A 37 -3.21 -25.69 9.75
CA ILE A 37 -4.25 -26.20 10.64
C ILE A 37 -4.69 -27.60 10.21
N ASN A 38 -4.95 -27.84 8.92
CA ASN A 38 -5.33 -29.17 8.43
C ASN A 38 -4.27 -30.23 8.77
N ARG A 39 -2.98 -29.94 8.55
CA ARG A 39 -1.88 -30.85 8.92
C ARG A 39 -1.80 -31.18 10.41
N LYS A 40 -2.23 -30.26 11.28
CA LYS A 40 -2.23 -30.47 12.74
C LYS A 40 -3.45 -31.29 13.17
N ILE A 41 -4.62 -31.03 12.59
CA ILE A 41 -5.86 -31.76 12.90
C ILE A 41 -5.80 -33.19 12.36
N GLU A 42 -5.12 -33.46 11.23
CA GLU A 42 -4.93 -34.82 10.68
C GLU A 42 -4.29 -35.81 11.68
N LYS A 43 -3.62 -35.33 12.73
CA LYS A 43 -3.05 -36.16 13.79
C LYS A 43 -4.07 -36.61 14.86
N LEU A 44 -5.29 -36.08 14.82
CA LEU A 44 -6.35 -36.41 15.78
C LEU A 44 -7.14 -37.65 15.35
N PRO A 45 -7.83 -38.32 16.29
CA PRO A 45 -8.72 -39.43 15.97
C PRO A 45 -9.76 -39.04 14.90
N TYR A 46 -10.06 -39.95 13.97
CA TYR A 46 -10.82 -39.68 12.75
C TYR A 46 -12.16 -38.94 12.98
N ILE A 47 -12.95 -39.36 13.98
CA ILE A 47 -14.23 -38.73 14.31
C ILE A 47 -14.05 -37.27 14.74
N LEU A 48 -13.04 -37.01 15.57
CA LEU A 48 -12.71 -35.69 16.09
C LEU A 48 -12.13 -34.81 14.97
N PHE A 49 -11.29 -35.39 14.11
CA PHE A 49 -10.78 -34.75 12.90
C PHE A 49 -11.90 -34.28 11.98
N GLN A 50 -12.88 -35.13 11.68
CA GLN A 50 -13.94 -34.83 10.72
C GLN A 50 -14.92 -33.77 11.26
N TRP A 51 -15.20 -33.82 12.56
CA TRP A 51 -16.00 -32.80 13.24
C TRP A 51 -15.30 -31.43 13.23
N ILE A 52 -14.03 -31.36 13.64
CA ILE A 52 -13.26 -30.11 13.64
C ILE A 52 -13.09 -29.57 12.21
N LYS A 53 -12.77 -30.45 11.25
CA LYS A 53 -12.60 -30.06 9.85
C LYS A 53 -13.87 -29.44 9.29
N ASN A 54 -15.05 -30.06 9.52
CA ASN A 54 -16.31 -29.53 9.01
C ASN A 54 -16.68 -28.19 9.67
N SER A 55 -16.42 -28.04 10.97
CA SER A 55 -16.68 -26.79 11.71
C SER A 55 -15.78 -25.63 11.24
N LEU A 56 -14.50 -25.90 10.99
CA LEU A 56 -13.53 -24.87 10.60
C LEU A 56 -13.43 -24.63 9.09
N HIS A 57 -13.97 -25.53 8.25
CA HIS A 57 -13.75 -25.47 6.80
C HIS A 57 -14.17 -24.12 6.19
N ALA A 58 -15.38 -23.64 6.50
CA ALA A 58 -15.91 -22.40 5.94
C ALA A 58 -15.05 -21.20 6.34
N SER A 59 -14.74 -21.07 7.63
CA SER A 59 -13.92 -19.98 8.17
C SER A 59 -12.50 -19.99 7.61
N LEU A 60 -11.84 -21.15 7.55
CA LEU A 60 -10.48 -21.27 7.01
C LEU A 60 -10.43 -20.97 5.51
N THR A 61 -11.48 -21.33 4.76
CA THR A 61 -11.57 -21.02 3.33
C THR A 61 -11.79 -19.52 3.12
N SER A 62 -12.62 -18.88 3.94
CA SER A 62 -12.82 -17.43 3.93
C SER A 62 -11.52 -16.67 4.24
N ILE A 63 -10.81 -17.07 5.31
CA ILE A 63 -9.51 -16.48 5.68
C ILE A 63 -8.48 -16.65 4.55
N GLN A 64 -8.40 -17.84 3.96
CA GLN A 64 -7.50 -18.09 2.83
C GLN A 64 -7.84 -17.19 1.64
N ASN A 65 -9.12 -17.03 1.30
CA ASN A 65 -9.56 -16.18 0.20
C ASN A 65 -9.25 -14.69 0.45
N ILE A 66 -9.46 -14.19 1.68
CA ILE A 66 -9.04 -12.85 2.09
C ILE A 66 -7.53 -12.68 1.90
N GLY A 67 -6.75 -13.69 2.31
CA GLY A 67 -5.31 -13.75 2.08
C GLY A 67 -4.98 -13.61 0.59
N ILE A 68 -5.58 -14.42 -0.29
CA ILE A 68 -5.32 -14.39 -1.74
C ILE A 68 -5.65 -13.00 -2.32
N ILE A 69 -6.80 -12.43 -1.98
CA ILE A 69 -7.20 -11.10 -2.46
C ILE A 69 -6.18 -10.05 -2.04
N LEU A 70 -5.74 -10.08 -0.78
CA LEU A 70 -4.74 -9.14 -0.25
C LEU A 70 -3.37 -9.30 -0.92
N ALA A 71 -2.95 -10.54 -1.26
CA ALA A 71 -1.70 -10.80 -1.98
C ALA A 71 -1.74 -10.22 -3.39
N VAL A 72 -2.82 -10.49 -4.13
CA VAL A 72 -2.98 -9.99 -5.50
C VAL A 72 -3.02 -8.47 -5.50
N PHE A 73 -3.77 -7.88 -4.56
CA PHE A 73 -3.87 -6.42 -4.41
C PHE A 73 -2.51 -5.78 -4.12
N SER A 74 -1.75 -6.32 -3.17
CA SER A 74 -0.43 -5.79 -2.81
C SER A 74 0.58 -5.91 -3.95
N LEU A 75 0.60 -7.01 -4.69
CA LEU A 75 1.47 -7.17 -5.87
C LEU A 75 1.17 -6.15 -6.96
N ILE A 76 -0.12 -5.92 -7.26
CA ILE A 76 -0.54 -4.92 -8.25
C ILE A 76 -0.08 -3.53 -7.82
N PHE A 77 -0.29 -3.17 -6.55
CA PHE A 77 0.13 -1.87 -6.03
C PHE A 77 1.65 -1.69 -6.02
N ILE A 78 2.42 -2.73 -5.69
CA ILE A 78 3.89 -2.71 -5.78
C ILE A 78 4.33 -2.41 -7.22
N ALA A 79 3.74 -3.09 -8.22
CA ALA A 79 4.07 -2.86 -9.62
C ALA A 79 3.76 -1.41 -10.05
N ILE A 80 2.60 -0.88 -9.65
CA ILE A 80 2.20 0.51 -9.91
C ILE A 80 3.19 1.50 -9.29
N ILE A 81 3.60 1.28 -8.04
CA ILE A 81 4.55 2.15 -7.35
C ILE A 81 5.93 2.11 -8.00
N LEU A 82 6.40 0.93 -8.43
CA LEU A 82 7.67 0.79 -9.16
C LEU A 82 7.67 1.62 -10.45
N ILE A 83 6.56 1.60 -11.21
CA ILE A 83 6.41 2.48 -12.39
C ILE A 83 6.54 3.95 -11.97
N GLY A 84 5.91 4.35 -10.87
CA GLY A 84 6.05 5.70 -10.30
C GLY A 84 7.50 6.10 -10.01
N ILE A 85 8.29 5.21 -9.38
CA ILE A 85 9.73 5.43 -9.11
C ILE A 85 10.50 5.64 -10.41
N ILE A 86 10.29 4.78 -11.40
CA ILE A 86 10.99 4.83 -12.69
C ILE A 86 10.70 6.16 -13.38
N LEU A 87 9.45 6.61 -13.37
CA LEU A 87 9.05 7.88 -13.98
C LEU A 87 9.70 9.08 -13.27
N ILE A 88 9.62 9.16 -11.93
CA ILE A 88 10.19 10.26 -11.14
C ILE A 88 11.71 10.34 -11.28
N ASN A 89 12.38 9.19 -11.40
CA ASN A 89 13.83 9.12 -11.53
C ASN A 89 14.33 9.21 -12.98
N SER A 90 13.43 9.27 -13.97
CA SER A 90 13.80 9.41 -15.37
C SER A 90 14.64 10.66 -15.65
N THR A 91 15.54 10.55 -16.62
CA THR A 91 16.32 11.67 -17.16
C THR A 91 15.52 12.51 -18.16
N LYS A 92 14.45 11.95 -18.76
CA LYS A 92 13.59 12.65 -19.71
C LYS A 92 12.58 13.52 -18.96
N LEU A 93 12.60 14.83 -19.19
CA LEU A 93 11.73 15.81 -18.52
C LEU A 93 10.23 15.47 -18.64
N GLY A 94 9.79 14.97 -19.81
CA GLY A 94 8.39 14.58 -20.03
C GLY A 94 7.96 13.40 -19.14
N LEU A 95 8.76 12.34 -19.10
CA LEU A 95 8.52 11.18 -18.22
C LEU A 95 8.58 11.57 -16.75
N GLN A 96 9.50 12.46 -16.39
CA GLN A 96 9.63 12.96 -15.03
C GLN A 96 8.37 13.71 -14.58
N ARG A 97 7.81 14.58 -15.43
CA ARG A 97 6.56 15.29 -15.16
C ARG A 97 5.38 14.34 -15.00
N LEU A 98 5.28 13.32 -15.86
CA LEU A 98 4.26 12.27 -15.71
C LEU A 98 4.40 11.55 -14.37
N GLY A 99 5.63 11.26 -13.94
CA GLY A 99 5.90 10.67 -12.62
C GLY A 99 5.39 11.53 -11.47
N TYR A 100 5.64 12.85 -11.50
CA TYR A 100 5.11 13.75 -10.47
C TYR A 100 3.59 13.96 -10.56
N PHE A 101 2.99 13.98 -11.75
CA PHE A 101 1.53 14.01 -11.89
C PHE A 101 0.90 12.73 -11.33
N PHE A 102 1.49 11.58 -11.63
CA PHE A 102 1.11 10.31 -11.06
C PHE A 102 1.23 10.36 -9.53
N GLY A 103 2.36 10.81 -8.99
CA GLY A 103 2.56 10.97 -7.54
C GLY A 103 1.53 11.91 -6.90
N PHE A 104 1.19 13.00 -7.56
CA PHE A 104 0.15 13.93 -7.09
C PHE A 104 -1.22 13.25 -7.03
N SER A 105 -1.66 12.63 -8.14
CA SER A 105 -2.96 11.95 -8.21
C SER A 105 -3.08 10.77 -7.23
N SER A 106 -2.04 9.95 -7.13
CA SER A 106 -2.00 8.79 -6.24
C SER A 106 -1.91 9.21 -4.78
N GLY A 107 -1.09 10.21 -4.45
CA GLY A 107 -1.01 10.77 -3.11
C GLY A 107 -2.34 11.39 -2.67
N LEU A 108 -3.04 12.10 -3.55
CA LEU A 108 -4.36 12.68 -3.26
C LEU A 108 -5.40 11.58 -2.99
N LEU A 109 -5.44 10.57 -3.86
CA LEU A 109 -6.37 9.45 -3.73
C LEU A 109 -6.10 8.62 -2.47
N LEU A 110 -4.83 8.29 -2.19
CA LEU A 110 -4.44 7.56 -0.98
C LEU A 110 -4.74 8.34 0.29
N LEU A 111 -4.57 9.67 0.27
CA LEU A 111 -4.91 10.53 1.39
C LEU A 111 -6.42 10.52 1.65
N PHE A 112 -7.26 10.56 0.61
CA PHE A 112 -8.71 10.36 0.79
C PHE A 112 -9.05 8.99 1.38
N ILE A 113 -8.41 7.92 0.91
CA ILE A 113 -8.61 6.58 1.44
C ILE A 113 -8.18 6.50 2.91
N SER A 114 -7.07 7.15 3.29
CA SER A 114 -6.59 7.11 4.68
C SER A 114 -7.58 7.76 5.65
N PHE A 115 -8.38 8.73 5.20
CA PHE A 115 -9.45 9.32 6.02
C PHE A 115 -10.68 8.43 6.18
N MET A 116 -10.91 7.42 5.33
CA MET A 116 -12.08 6.54 5.44
C MET A 116 -12.22 5.87 6.82
N PRO A 117 -11.16 5.29 7.41
CA PRO A 117 -11.17 4.79 8.79
C PRO A 117 -11.81 5.75 9.81
N LEU A 118 -11.47 7.04 9.73
CA LEU A 118 -11.97 8.06 10.67
C LEU A 118 -13.46 8.34 10.49
N ILE A 119 -13.94 8.37 9.24
CA ILE A 119 -15.38 8.55 9.00
C ILE A 119 -16.16 7.31 9.45
N PHE A 120 -15.60 6.11 9.26
CA PHE A 120 -16.20 4.85 9.72
C PHE A 120 -16.34 4.77 11.24
N ILE A 121 -15.31 5.14 12.00
CA ILE A 121 -15.38 5.20 13.47
C ILE A 121 -16.55 6.08 13.90
N LYS A 122 -16.67 7.26 13.29
CA LYS A 122 -17.70 8.24 13.64
C LYS A 122 -19.10 7.79 13.20
N SER A 123 -19.25 7.14 12.05
CA SER A 123 -20.56 6.76 11.50
C SER A 123 -21.10 5.47 12.10
N ALA A 124 -20.23 4.51 12.42
CA ALA A 124 -20.64 3.18 12.89
C ALA A 124 -20.70 3.06 14.42
N ASN A 125 -20.41 4.13 15.18
CA ASN A 125 -20.35 4.13 16.64
C ASN A 125 -19.57 2.92 17.20
N ILE A 126 -18.39 2.67 16.61
CA ILE A 126 -17.51 1.60 17.05
C ILE A 126 -17.06 1.93 18.47
N SER A 127 -17.35 1.04 19.41
CA SER A 127 -16.91 1.16 20.81
C SER A 127 -15.67 0.32 21.14
N ASP A 128 -15.21 -0.51 20.20
CA ASP A 128 -14.03 -1.36 20.39
C ASP A 128 -12.75 -0.53 20.28
N GLU A 129 -12.10 -0.29 21.42
CA GLU A 129 -10.87 0.48 21.55
C GLU A 129 -9.72 -0.07 20.69
N LEU A 130 -9.63 -1.40 20.54
CA LEU A 130 -8.59 -2.03 19.74
C LEU A 130 -8.83 -1.78 18.25
N MET A 131 -10.09 -1.86 17.81
CA MET A 131 -10.46 -1.56 16.43
C MET A 131 -10.23 -0.07 16.11
N ILE A 132 -10.57 0.84 17.04
CA ILE A 132 -10.29 2.28 16.90
C ILE A 132 -8.78 2.51 16.75
N PHE A 133 -7.97 1.89 17.61
CA PHE A 133 -6.51 2.02 17.54
C PHE A 133 -5.94 1.55 16.20
N VAL A 134 -6.37 0.39 15.70
CA VAL A 134 -5.93 -0.13 14.39
C VAL A 134 -6.32 0.81 13.24
N LEU A 135 -7.53 1.35 13.26
CA LEU A 135 -8.03 2.29 12.25
C LEU A 135 -7.26 3.63 12.28
N ILE A 136 -6.90 4.13 13.47
CA ILE A 136 -6.07 5.32 13.63
C ILE A 136 -4.65 5.06 13.12
N MET A 137 -4.06 3.91 13.43
CA MET A 137 -2.73 3.55 12.93
C MET A 137 -2.71 3.48 11.41
N LEU A 138 -3.72 2.88 10.78
CA LEU A 138 -3.87 2.89 9.32
C LEU A 138 -3.95 4.32 8.76
N PHE A 139 -4.71 5.20 9.40
CA PHE A 139 -4.75 6.62 9.03
C PHE A 139 -3.38 7.28 9.11
N ILE A 140 -2.63 7.06 10.20
CA ILE A 140 -1.32 7.68 10.40
C ILE A 140 -0.32 7.20 9.35
N PHE A 141 -0.19 5.89 9.15
CA PHE A 141 0.81 5.34 8.21
C PHE A 141 0.51 5.74 6.76
N PHE A 142 -0.69 5.43 6.27
CA PHE A 142 -1.06 5.78 4.89
C PHE A 142 -1.19 7.30 4.69
N GLY A 143 -1.71 8.03 5.68
CA GLY A 143 -1.85 9.48 5.63
C GLY A 143 -0.51 10.21 5.61
N PHE A 144 0.45 9.78 6.44
CA PHE A 144 1.78 10.35 6.44
C PHE A 144 2.51 10.09 5.12
N SER A 145 2.56 8.83 4.68
CA SER A 145 3.20 8.44 3.42
C SER A 145 2.57 9.14 2.20
N SER A 146 1.24 9.24 2.14
CA SER A 146 0.53 9.94 1.05
C SER A 146 0.75 11.46 1.07
N SER A 147 0.77 12.08 2.25
CA SER A 147 1.04 13.52 2.38
C SER A 147 2.46 13.89 1.92
N LEU A 148 3.46 13.08 2.26
CA LEU A 148 4.82 13.26 1.74
C LEU A 148 4.86 13.12 0.22
N LEU A 149 4.17 12.13 -0.34
CA LEU A 149 4.10 11.93 -1.79
C LEU A 149 3.48 13.14 -2.49
N LEU A 150 2.39 13.69 -1.95
CA LEU A 150 1.76 14.91 -2.42
C LEU A 150 2.72 16.10 -2.39
N ILE A 151 3.34 16.36 -1.25
CA ILE A 151 4.26 17.48 -1.07
C ILE A 151 5.42 17.37 -2.07
N GLY A 152 6.07 16.20 -2.13
CA GLY A 152 7.15 15.93 -3.07
C GLY A 152 6.73 16.14 -4.52
N SER A 153 5.53 15.69 -4.88
CA SER A 153 4.98 15.80 -6.23
C SER A 153 4.60 17.23 -6.61
N ILE A 154 4.00 18.01 -5.69
CA ILE A 154 3.69 19.44 -5.91
C ILE A 154 4.98 20.22 -6.18
N PHE A 155 5.99 20.06 -5.32
CA PHE A 155 7.29 20.69 -5.53
C PHE A 155 7.97 20.19 -6.81
N GLY A 156 7.72 18.94 -7.20
CA GLY A 156 8.23 18.33 -8.43
C GLY A 156 7.66 18.98 -9.66
N ILE A 157 6.34 19.08 -9.74
CA ILE A 157 5.60 19.74 -10.83
C ILE A 157 6.09 21.20 -10.99
N ILE A 158 6.13 21.96 -9.89
CA ILE A 158 6.57 23.36 -9.89
C ILE A 158 8.04 23.48 -10.32
N SER A 159 8.90 22.60 -9.80
CA SER A 159 10.34 22.65 -10.07
C SER A 159 10.74 22.06 -11.42
N THR A 160 9.86 21.32 -12.12
CA THR A 160 10.13 20.83 -13.48
C THR A 160 10.10 21.91 -14.56
N LYS A 161 10.13 23.20 -14.19
CA LYS A 161 10.34 24.31 -15.14
C LYS A 161 11.81 24.38 -15.60
N ASN A 162 11.95 24.37 -16.94
CA ASN A 162 13.05 24.87 -17.78
C ASN A 162 14.46 24.28 -17.60
N LYS A 163 14.68 23.07 -18.14
CA LYS A 163 15.99 22.66 -18.68
C LYS A 163 16.00 22.62 -20.22
N ILE A 164 15.10 23.38 -20.86
CA ILE A 164 15.09 23.52 -22.33
C ILE A 164 16.07 24.60 -22.82
N ASN A 165 16.59 25.50 -21.95
CA ASN A 165 17.36 26.67 -22.42
C ASN A 165 18.86 26.74 -22.08
N ASN A 166 19.47 25.72 -21.45
CA ASN A 166 20.89 25.82 -21.04
C ASN A 166 21.83 24.74 -21.61
N PHE A 167 21.38 23.92 -22.56
CA PHE A 167 22.27 22.95 -23.25
C PHE A 167 22.33 23.14 -24.77
N GLU A 168 21.48 23.99 -25.37
CA GLU A 168 21.53 24.32 -26.80
C GLU A 168 22.21 25.66 -27.11
N THR A 169 22.67 26.41 -26.09
CA THR A 169 23.30 27.73 -26.26
C THR A 169 24.83 27.73 -26.16
N ASN A 170 25.46 26.58 -25.94
CA ASN A 170 26.92 26.43 -25.92
C ASN A 170 27.37 25.34 -26.93
N GLY A 171 26.87 25.44 -28.17
CA GLY A 171 27.40 24.74 -29.34
C GLY A 171 28.02 25.75 -30.29
#